data_AF-A0A6C0RD53-F1
#
_entry.id   AF-A0A6C0RD53-F1
#
_cell.length_a   1.000
_cell.length_b   1.000
_cell.length_c   1.000
_cell.angle_alpha   90.00
_cell.angle_beta   90.00
_cell.angle_gamma   90.00
#
_symmetry.space_group_name_H-M   'P 1'
#
loop_
_entity.id
_entity.type
_entity.pdbx_description
1 polymer ?
#
loop_
_entity_poly.entity_id
_entity_poly.type
_entity_poly.pdbx_seq_one_letter_code
_entity_poly.pdbx_strand_id
1 'polypeptide(L)'
;MIRLLALVICILFSFQNSVAQKLKKKSETNGLRKEIYHIDKKTKFKNGLAYIIRTDIKDTISIGNYKNSRRVGKWRFNDGEKGEPYIIYNYDNDSLLFWNTEHFADTFLINAEWFRSKKG
;
A
#
# COMPACT_ATOMS: atom_id res chain seq x y z
N MET A 1 2.68 -54.88 -7.44
CA MET A 1 3.56 -53.74 -7.07
C MET A 1 3.20 -52.43 -7.78
N ILE A 2 2.98 -52.40 -9.09
CA ILE A 2 2.67 -51.16 -9.84
C ILE A 2 1.44 -50.40 -9.31
N ARG A 3 0.39 -51.11 -8.88
CA ARG A 3 -0.82 -50.50 -8.29
C ARG A 3 -0.58 -49.78 -6.96
N LEU A 4 0.39 -50.24 -6.16
CA LEU A 4 0.76 -49.61 -4.90
C LEU A 4 1.56 -48.32 -5.14
N LEU A 5 2.43 -48.34 -6.15
CA LEU A 5 3.25 -47.19 -6.54
C LEU A 5 2.38 -46.02 -7.05
N ALA A 6 1.36 -46.32 -7.86
CA ALA A 6 0.43 -45.30 -8.36
C ALA A 6 -0.36 -44.63 -7.23
N LEU A 7 -0.76 -45.38 -6.20
CA LEU A 7 -1.47 -44.84 -5.04
C LEU A 7 -0.61 -43.84 -4.25
N VAL A 8 0.66 -44.18 -4.02
CA VAL A 8 1.62 -43.32 -3.31
C VAL A 8 1.86 -42.01 -4.07
N ILE A 9 1.97 -42.07 -5.39
CA ILE A 9 2.15 -40.90 -6.24
C ILE A 9 0.93 -39.96 -6.16
N CYS A 10 -0.30 -40.49 -6.22
CA CYS A 10 -1.52 -39.68 -6.08
C CYS A 10 -1.63 -38.98 -4.71
N ILE A 11 -1.19 -39.64 -3.64
CA ILE A 11 -1.18 -39.06 -2.29
C ILE A 11 -0.18 -37.90 -2.21
N LEU A 12 1.01 -38.03 -2.80
CA LEU A 12 2.04 -36.98 -2.78
C LEU A 12 1.65 -35.72 -3.56
N PHE A 13 0.89 -35.85 -4.65
CA PHE A 13 0.37 -34.71 -5.41
C PHE A 13 -0.79 -33.97 -4.72
N SER A 14 -1.44 -34.59 -3.73
CA SER A 14 -2.59 -34.00 -3.04
C SER A 14 -2.19 -32.89 -2.03
N PHE A 15 -0.96 -32.93 -1.51
CA PHE A 15 -0.51 -32.00 -0.45
C PHE A 15 0.06 -30.66 -0.95
N GLN A 16 0.28 -30.49 -2.26
CA GLN A 16 0.95 -29.29 -2.79
C GLN A 16 0.02 -28.09 -3.05
N ASN A 17 -1.30 -28.26 -2.98
CA ASN A 17 -2.26 -27.24 -3.45
C ASN A 17 -2.80 -26.29 -2.37
N SER A 18 -2.22 -26.25 -1.15
CA SER A 18 -2.81 -25.52 -0.02
C SER A 18 -2.01 -24.32 0.50
N VAL A 19 -1.13 -23.71 -0.30
CA VAL A 19 -0.57 -22.39 0.05
C VAL A 19 -1.59 -21.30 -0.32
N ALA A 20 -2.63 -21.18 0.49
CA ALA A 20 -3.63 -20.11 0.34
C ALA A 20 -2.93 -18.73 0.37
N GLN A 21 -3.25 -17.86 -0.60
CA GLN A 21 -2.74 -16.48 -0.63
C GLN A 21 -2.99 -15.80 0.71
N LYS A 22 -1.92 -15.39 1.41
CA LYS A 22 -1.98 -14.77 2.74
C LYS A 22 -2.64 -13.40 2.74
N LEU A 23 -2.50 -12.66 1.62
CA LEU A 23 -3.03 -11.32 1.46
C LEU A 23 -4.33 -11.30 0.65
N LYS A 24 -5.22 -10.37 0.96
CA LYS A 24 -6.45 -10.07 0.21
C LYS A 24 -6.49 -8.59 -0.14
N LYS A 25 -6.70 -8.26 -1.41
CA LYS A 25 -6.93 -6.88 -1.85
C LYS A 25 -8.27 -6.35 -1.32
N LYS A 26 -8.26 -5.11 -0.87
CA LYS A 26 -9.40 -4.35 -0.37
C LYS A 26 -9.35 -2.94 -0.94
N SER A 27 -10.50 -2.29 -0.98
CA SER A 27 -10.60 -0.87 -1.31
C SER A 27 -11.62 -0.20 -0.41
N GLU A 28 -11.35 1.03 -0.06
CA GLU A 28 -12.17 1.85 0.82
C GLU A 28 -12.26 3.25 0.23
N THR A 29 -13.47 3.79 0.16
CA THR A 29 -13.72 5.11 -0.41
C THR A 29 -14.12 6.06 0.72
N ASN A 30 -13.46 7.20 0.80
CA ASN A 30 -13.76 8.28 1.74
C ASN A 30 -13.75 9.62 1.00
N GLY A 31 -14.94 10.21 0.81
CA GLY A 31 -15.11 11.42 0.00
C GLY A 31 -14.56 11.23 -1.41
N LEU A 32 -13.70 12.15 -1.85
CA LEU A 32 -13.04 12.11 -3.15
C LEU A 32 -11.84 11.17 -3.22
N ARG A 33 -11.66 10.26 -2.26
CA ARG A 33 -10.50 9.37 -2.23
C ARG A 33 -10.91 7.92 -2.17
N LYS A 34 -10.22 7.10 -2.95
CA LYS A 34 -10.29 5.66 -2.89
C LYS A 34 -8.93 5.11 -2.54
N GLU A 35 -8.81 4.54 -1.35
CA GLU A 35 -7.62 3.79 -0.95
C GLU A 35 -7.77 2.33 -1.39
N ILE A 36 -6.75 1.79 -2.03
CA ILE A 36 -6.64 0.39 -2.43
C ILE A 36 -5.45 -0.20 -1.69
N TYR A 37 -5.66 -1.26 -0.91
CA TYR A 37 -4.64 -1.85 -0.06
C TYR A 37 -4.80 -3.36 0.04
N HIS A 38 -3.80 -4.03 0.60
CA HIS A 38 -3.86 -5.46 0.91
C HIS A 38 -4.03 -5.65 2.41
N ILE A 39 -4.87 -6.61 2.82
CA ILE A 39 -5.01 -7.04 4.20
C ILE A 39 -4.46 -8.46 4.36
N ASP A 40 -3.83 -8.72 5.50
CA ASP A 40 -3.52 -10.09 5.90
C ASP A 40 -4.83 -10.80 6.32
N LYS A 41 -5.11 -11.96 5.73
CA LYS A 41 -6.38 -12.68 5.96
C LYS A 41 -6.54 -13.16 7.41
N LYS A 42 -5.44 -13.38 8.14
CA LYS A 42 -5.42 -13.84 9.54
C LYS A 42 -5.53 -12.66 10.51
N THR A 43 -4.65 -11.68 10.40
CA THR A 43 -4.59 -10.55 11.36
C THR A 43 -5.54 -9.41 11.02
N LYS A 44 -6.06 -9.36 9.78
CA LYS A 44 -6.88 -8.26 9.23
C LYS A 44 -6.16 -6.91 9.10
N PHE A 45 -4.88 -6.82 9.46
CA PHE A 45 -4.11 -5.60 9.31
C PHE A 45 -3.77 -5.32 7.85
N LYS A 46 -3.67 -4.03 7.49
CA LYS A 46 -3.14 -3.62 6.18
C LYS A 46 -1.67 -4.03 6.10
N ASN A 47 -1.29 -4.72 5.03
CA ASN A 47 0.06 -5.24 4.82
C ASN A 47 0.40 -5.27 3.33
N GLY A 48 1.51 -4.65 2.95
CA GLY A 48 1.98 -4.56 1.57
C GLY A 48 1.60 -3.26 0.87
N LEU A 49 1.70 -3.29 -0.46
CA LEU A 49 1.54 -2.12 -1.32
C LEU A 49 0.11 -1.56 -1.27
N ALA A 50 0.03 -0.24 -1.25
CA ALA A 50 -1.20 0.53 -1.25
C ALA A 50 -1.12 1.73 -2.19
N TYR A 51 -2.29 2.12 -2.67
CA TYR A 51 -2.51 3.24 -3.58
C TYR A 51 -3.66 4.09 -3.05
N ILE A 52 -3.55 5.40 -3.17
CA ILE A 52 -4.65 6.33 -2.93
C ILE A 52 -4.95 7.02 -4.25
N ILE A 53 -6.21 6.96 -4.67
CA ILE A 53 -6.71 7.51 -5.93
C ILE A 53 -7.66 8.67 -5.61
N ARG A 54 -7.55 9.80 -6.31
CA ARG A 54 -8.56 10.86 -6.30
C ARG A 54 -9.68 10.46 -7.25
N THR A 55 -10.92 10.32 -6.76
CA THR A 55 -12.00 9.67 -7.53
C THR A 55 -12.62 10.55 -8.61
N ASP A 56 -12.46 11.86 -8.51
CA ASP A 56 -12.92 12.87 -9.47
C ASP A 56 -12.09 12.84 -10.77
N ILE A 57 -10.76 12.84 -10.64
CA ILE A 57 -9.82 12.80 -11.78
C ILE A 57 -9.34 11.39 -12.11
N LYS A 58 -9.62 10.41 -11.22
CA LYS A 58 -9.23 8.99 -11.35
C LYS A 58 -7.73 8.72 -11.32
N ASP A 59 -6.93 9.64 -10.80
CA ASP A 59 -5.49 9.50 -10.73
C ASP A 59 -4.94 9.11 -9.37
N THR A 60 -3.75 8.52 -9.38
CA THR A 60 -3.05 8.05 -8.18
C THR A 60 -2.28 9.17 -7.52
N ILE A 61 -2.82 9.67 -6.41
CA ILE A 61 -2.27 10.77 -5.62
C ILE A 61 -1.32 10.29 -4.52
N SER A 62 -1.31 9.00 -4.18
CA SER A 62 -0.31 8.46 -3.25
C SER A 62 -0.03 6.98 -3.46
N ILE A 63 1.22 6.57 -3.22
CA ILE A 63 1.69 5.19 -3.29
C ILE A 63 2.64 4.94 -2.13
N GLY A 64 2.50 3.80 -1.47
CA GLY A 64 3.44 3.36 -0.45
C GLY A 64 3.09 1.99 0.11
N ASN A 65 3.76 1.58 1.18
CA ASN A 65 3.55 0.28 1.80
C ASN A 65 2.99 0.41 3.21
N TYR A 66 2.13 -0.54 3.58
CA TYR A 66 1.71 -0.77 4.95
C TYR A 66 2.43 -1.97 5.56
N LYS A 67 2.68 -1.91 6.87
CA LYS A 67 3.01 -3.04 7.72
C LYS A 67 2.21 -2.93 9.01
N ASN A 68 1.39 -3.94 9.31
CA ASN A 68 0.51 -3.96 10.48
C ASN A 68 -0.33 -2.67 10.60
N SER A 69 -0.97 -2.26 9.51
CA SER A 69 -1.78 -1.03 9.42
C SER A 69 -1.04 0.30 9.58
N ARG A 70 0.30 0.29 9.67
CA ARG A 70 1.14 1.51 9.71
C ARG A 70 1.82 1.73 8.37
N ARG A 71 1.94 2.99 7.94
CA ARG A 71 2.75 3.37 6.78
C ARG A 71 4.21 3.07 7.08
N VAL A 72 4.91 2.44 6.13
CA VAL A 72 6.34 2.11 6.23
C VAL A 72 7.06 2.42 4.93
N GLY A 73 8.37 2.57 5.03
CA GLY A 73 9.24 2.91 3.91
C GLY A 73 8.87 4.24 3.25
N LYS A 74 9.25 4.35 1.98
CA LYS A 74 9.00 5.55 1.19
C LYS A 74 7.55 5.59 0.73
N TRP A 75 6.87 6.67 1.07
CA TRP A 75 5.59 7.06 0.55
C TRP A 75 5.77 8.24 -0.38
N ARG A 76 5.20 8.10 -1.58
CA ARG A 76 5.16 9.16 -2.58
C ARG A 76 3.76 9.74 -2.62
N PHE A 77 3.68 11.06 -2.70
CA PHE A 77 2.45 11.82 -2.85
C PHE A 77 2.61 12.64 -4.12
N ASN A 78 1.76 12.39 -5.11
CA ASN A 78 1.91 12.94 -6.46
C ASN A 78 0.88 14.02 -6.72
N ASP A 79 1.20 14.87 -7.70
CA ASP A 79 0.22 15.56 -8.51
C ASP A 79 -0.66 14.52 -9.20
N GLY A 80 -1.96 14.58 -8.92
CA GLY A 80 -2.92 13.71 -9.59
C GLY A 80 -2.90 13.93 -11.10
N GLU A 81 -2.68 15.14 -11.58
CA GLU A 81 -2.81 15.46 -13.02
C GLU A 81 -1.50 15.26 -13.78
N LYS A 82 -0.36 15.58 -13.17
CA LYS A 82 0.97 15.50 -13.82
C LYS A 82 1.75 14.24 -13.48
N GLY A 83 1.38 13.53 -12.42
CA GLY A 83 2.10 12.35 -11.93
C GLY A 83 3.44 12.66 -11.23
N GLU A 84 3.86 13.93 -11.18
CA GLU A 84 5.07 14.37 -10.52
C GLU A 84 4.93 14.32 -8.98
N PRO A 85 5.97 13.94 -8.22
CA PRO A 85 5.89 13.91 -6.77
C PRO A 85 5.80 15.33 -6.21
N TYR A 86 4.86 15.56 -5.29
CA TYR A 86 4.86 16.72 -4.40
C TYR A 86 5.73 16.47 -3.19
N ILE A 87 5.56 15.31 -2.57
CA ILE A 87 6.24 14.94 -1.33
C ILE A 87 6.70 13.49 -1.43
N ILE A 88 7.93 13.24 -0.99
CA ILE A 88 8.42 11.89 -0.69
C ILE A 88 8.80 11.85 0.78
N TYR A 89 8.12 11.01 1.54
CA TYR A 89 8.37 10.83 2.97
C TYR A 89 8.83 9.41 3.25
N ASN A 90 9.84 9.23 4.08
CA ASN A 90 10.26 7.93 4.57
C ASN A 90 9.78 7.72 6.01
N TYR A 91 8.81 6.83 6.17
CA TYR A 91 8.21 6.51 7.46
C TYR A 91 9.11 5.62 8.34
N ASP A 92 10.13 4.96 7.78
CA ASP A 92 11.01 4.09 8.58
C ASP A 92 11.97 4.88 9.47
N ASN A 93 12.32 6.10 9.07
CA ASN A 93 13.27 6.97 9.77
C ASN A 93 12.72 8.39 10.01
N ASP A 94 11.40 8.59 9.86
CA ASP A 94 10.71 9.87 10.06
C ASP A 94 11.34 11.05 9.29
N SER A 95 11.68 10.84 8.01
CA SER A 95 12.40 11.85 7.21
C SER A 95 11.65 12.30 5.95
N LEU A 96 11.68 13.61 5.71
CA LEU A 96 11.25 14.22 4.46
C LEU A 96 12.39 14.10 3.45
N LEU A 97 12.20 13.31 2.39
CA LEU A 97 13.22 13.08 1.36
C LEU A 97 13.12 14.07 0.20
N PHE A 98 11.91 14.51 -0.11
CA PHE A 98 11.65 15.46 -1.18
C PHE A 98 10.40 16.26 -0.87
N TRP A 99 10.44 17.55 -1.19
CA TRP A 99 9.28 18.44 -1.16
C TRP A 99 9.40 19.45 -2.29
N ASN A 100 8.42 19.43 -3.18
CA ASN A 100 8.22 20.48 -4.16
C ASN A 100 7.45 21.64 -3.51
N THR A 101 8.12 22.77 -3.30
CA THR A 101 7.52 23.96 -2.66
C THR A 101 6.63 24.78 -3.60
N GLU A 102 6.74 24.57 -4.91
CA GLU A 102 5.93 25.26 -5.92
C GLU A 102 4.52 24.66 -6.01
N HIS A 103 4.34 23.46 -5.45
CA HIS A 103 3.07 22.77 -5.40
C HIS A 103 2.63 22.54 -3.96
N PHE A 104 1.45 23.04 -3.61
CA PHE A 104 0.78 22.60 -2.40
C PHE A 104 0.25 21.19 -2.65
N ALA A 105 0.89 20.18 -2.03
CA ALA A 105 0.28 18.87 -1.92
C ALA A 105 -1.13 19.08 -1.38
N ASP A 106 -2.16 18.65 -2.13
CA ASP A 106 -3.57 18.77 -1.74
C ASP A 106 -3.67 18.49 -0.24
N THR A 107 -3.98 19.54 0.52
CA THR A 107 -3.69 19.75 1.96
C THR A 107 -4.25 18.66 2.88
N PHE A 108 -4.98 17.71 2.31
CA PHE A 108 -5.78 16.74 2.99
C PHE A 108 -5.10 15.37 3.18
N LEU A 109 -3.96 15.06 2.54
CA LEU A 109 -3.24 13.79 2.71
C LEU A 109 -2.06 13.86 3.68
N ILE A 110 -1.55 15.07 3.89
CA ILE A 110 -0.41 15.38 4.73
C ILE A 110 -0.84 16.60 5.53
N ASN A 111 -0.87 16.49 6.85
CA ASN A 111 -1.10 17.67 7.68
C ASN A 111 0.13 18.59 7.56
N ALA A 112 0.07 19.56 6.64
CA ALA A 112 1.17 20.45 6.30
C ALA A 112 1.61 21.30 7.51
N GLU A 113 0.72 21.52 8.49
CA GLU A 113 1.03 22.24 9.73
C GLU A 113 2.06 21.48 10.58
N TRP A 114 2.04 20.14 10.56
CA TRP A 114 3.00 19.32 11.30
C TRP A 114 4.44 19.53 10.82
N PHE A 115 4.63 19.68 9.51
CA PHE A 115 5.93 19.93 8.88
C PHE A 115 6.44 21.36 9.12
N ARG A 116 5.55 22.33 9.29
CA ARG A 116 5.94 23.70 9.67
C ARG A 116 6.42 23.78 11.11
N SER A 117 5.82 23.00 12.02
CA SER A 117 6.20 23.00 13.45
C SER A 117 7.59 22.43 13.73
N LYS A 118 8.07 21.47 12.92
CA LYS A 118 9.42 20.86 13.07
C LYS A 118 10.57 21.74 12.53
N LYS A 119 10.26 22.92 11.98
CA LYS A 119 11.24 23.91 11.50
C LYS A 119 11.44 25.10 12.46
N GLY A 120 10.75 25.10 13.60
CA GLY A 120 10.92 26.10 14.67
C GLY A 120 11.86 25.62 15.76
#